data_AF-A0A5F5XG11-F1
#
_entry.id   AF-A0A5F5XG11-F1
#
_cell.length_a   1.000
_cell.length_b   1.000
_cell.length_c   1.000
_cell.angle_alpha   90.00
_cell.angle_beta   90.00
_cell.angle_gamma   90.00
#
_symmetry.space_group_name_H-M   'P 1'
#
loop_
_entity.id
_entity.type
_entity.pdbx_description
1 polymer ?
#
loop_
_entity_poly.entity_id
_entity_poly.type
_entity_poly.pdbx_seq_one_letter_code
_entity_poly.pdbx_strand_id
1 'polypeptide(L)'
;MITRVFSVRVWAPVGVLTSLAYCVHQRRVARAETPGAPSQRPVDWSLLELKMVQVVFRHGARSPLKPLPREQAEWNLQLLEVPPQTQFDYTVTNLAGGLKPHSPFDSQYRKTVLKGGMFAGQLTNVGMQQMFALGQRLRKSYVEDIPFLSPTFNPLEVFVRSTNIYRNLESTRCLLAGLFQSQKEGPIVIHTDEANSEVLYPNYQNCWSLQERTRGRRQAACLQPGISEDLQKVKEGMGIASNDGVDFLSLLDNVAAEQVHSLPSCPTLRRFAQMIEQRAVDTALYVMQGEDRESLQMAVGPFLHILESNLREVMDPATAPGKTRKLYLYAAHDVTLMPLLIILGIFDHKWPPFAVDLTMELYQHRESKEWFVQLYYHGEVRWRGTLPPTLLTWFTAKAPSLGPVESPWYNQLSGPNRVAHSHGPETGQNWKYGGRLGFGPYHEPATESF
;
A
#
# COMPACT_ATOMS: atom_id res chain seq x y z
N MET A 1 33.87 -45.39 -53.46
CA MET A 1 33.52 -45.44 -52.02
C MET A 1 33.71 -44.03 -51.48
N ILE A 2 32.59 -43.34 -51.24
CA ILE A 2 32.51 -41.88 -51.05
C ILE A 2 32.66 -41.51 -49.57
N THR A 3 33.37 -40.42 -49.36
CA THR A 3 33.81 -39.78 -48.12
C THR A 3 32.67 -39.14 -47.32
N ARG A 4 32.85 -39.10 -46.00
CA ARG A 4 31.98 -38.50 -44.96
C ARG A 4 31.78 -37.00 -45.17
N VAL A 5 30.54 -36.54 -44.99
CA VAL A 5 30.18 -35.13 -44.74
C VAL A 5 29.61 -35.03 -43.32
N PHE A 6 30.23 -34.19 -42.49
CA PHE A 6 29.70 -33.76 -41.19
C PHE A 6 28.65 -32.66 -41.40
N SER A 7 27.46 -32.82 -40.80
CA SER A 7 26.50 -31.73 -40.58
C SER A 7 26.30 -31.58 -39.07
N VAL A 8 26.77 -30.46 -38.53
CA VAL A 8 26.59 -30.07 -37.13
C VAL A 8 25.23 -29.36 -37.03
N ARG A 9 24.24 -30.03 -36.44
CA ARG A 9 23.01 -29.37 -35.97
C ARG A 9 23.29 -28.71 -34.62
N VAL A 10 23.42 -27.39 -34.63
CA VAL A 10 23.43 -26.58 -33.40
C VAL A 10 22.01 -26.56 -32.84
N TRP A 11 21.79 -27.26 -31.73
CA TRP A 11 20.59 -27.10 -30.92
C TRP A 11 20.83 -25.95 -29.94
N ALA A 12 20.20 -24.81 -30.19
CA ALA A 12 20.10 -23.76 -29.18
C ALA A 12 19.02 -24.18 -28.15
N PRO A 13 19.30 -24.15 -26.85
CA PRO A 13 18.30 -24.46 -25.84
C PRO A 13 17.23 -23.38 -25.79
N VAL A 14 15.97 -23.81 -25.74
CA VAL A 14 14.73 -23.00 -25.78
C VAL A 14 14.69 -21.86 -24.73
N GLY A 15 15.54 -21.90 -23.69
CA GLY A 15 15.63 -20.85 -22.66
C GLY A 15 16.31 -19.54 -23.08
N VAL A 16 17.06 -19.51 -24.19
CA VAL A 16 17.71 -18.27 -24.67
C VAL A 16 16.73 -17.39 -25.46
N LEU A 17 15.74 -18.00 -26.13
CA LEU A 17 14.75 -17.27 -26.93
C LEU A 17 13.68 -16.59 -26.07
N THR A 18 13.32 -17.16 -24.91
CA THR A 18 12.38 -16.53 -23.95
C THR A 18 12.99 -15.33 -23.23
N SER A 19 14.29 -15.39 -22.92
CA SER A 19 15.03 -14.29 -22.27
C SER A 19 15.23 -13.08 -23.21
N LEU A 20 15.47 -13.34 -24.50
CA LEU A 20 15.51 -12.31 -25.54
C LEU A 20 14.13 -11.71 -25.81
N ALA A 21 13.06 -12.52 -25.79
CA ALA A 21 11.68 -12.02 -25.92
C ALA A 21 11.30 -11.09 -24.75
N TYR A 22 11.71 -11.39 -23.52
CA TYR A 22 11.50 -10.53 -22.34
C TYR A 22 12.28 -9.20 -22.44
N CYS A 23 13.55 -9.24 -22.82
CA CYS A 23 14.37 -8.03 -23.00
C CYS A 23 13.92 -7.16 -24.18
N VAL A 24 13.47 -7.76 -25.29
CA VAL A 24 12.94 -7.04 -26.45
C VAL A 24 11.53 -6.50 -26.16
N HIS A 25 10.73 -7.18 -25.33
CA HIS A 25 9.44 -6.65 -24.86
C HIS A 25 9.63 -5.42 -23.97
N GLN A 26 10.55 -5.45 -22.98
CA GLN A 26 10.84 -4.25 -22.17
C GLN A 26 11.38 -3.07 -23.00
N ARG A 27 12.20 -3.32 -24.02
CA ARG A 27 12.65 -2.26 -24.95
C ARG A 27 11.55 -1.77 -25.90
N ARG A 28 10.57 -2.61 -26.25
CA ARG A 28 9.39 -2.19 -27.03
C ARG A 28 8.37 -1.44 -26.19
N VAL A 29 8.22 -1.75 -24.90
CA VAL A 29 7.39 -0.97 -23.97
C VAL A 29 8.06 0.38 -23.65
N ALA A 30 9.39 0.44 -23.58
CA ALA A 30 10.13 1.71 -23.44
C ALA A 30 10.18 2.58 -24.72
N ARG A 31 9.75 2.04 -25.88
CA ARG A 31 9.67 2.76 -27.18
C ARG A 31 8.26 2.82 -27.77
N ALA A 32 7.27 2.24 -27.10
CA ALA A 32 5.86 2.42 -27.42
C ALA A 32 5.48 3.82 -26.94
N GLU A 33 5.64 4.76 -27.86
CA GLU A 33 4.88 6.00 -28.00
C GLU A 33 4.19 6.47 -26.70
N THR A 34 4.71 7.53 -26.10
CA THR A 34 3.86 8.56 -25.48
C THR A 34 2.67 8.77 -26.43
N PRO A 35 1.44 8.36 -26.07
CA PRO A 35 0.29 8.67 -26.88
C PRO A 35 0.24 10.20 -26.92
N GLY A 36 0.36 10.76 -28.13
CA GLY A 36 0.24 12.20 -28.33
C GLY A 36 -1.01 12.67 -27.60
N ALA A 37 -0.82 13.54 -26.60
CA ALA A 37 -1.93 14.15 -25.91
C ALA A 37 -2.84 14.78 -26.98
N PRO A 38 -4.18 14.63 -26.87
CA PRO A 38 -5.07 15.45 -27.68
C PRO A 38 -4.65 16.91 -27.44
N SER A 39 -4.68 17.73 -28.48
CA SER A 39 -4.35 19.15 -28.47
C SER A 39 -5.25 19.93 -27.50
N GLN A 40 -5.03 19.76 -26.20
CA GLN A 40 -5.58 20.61 -25.17
C GLN A 40 -4.84 21.92 -25.30
N ARG A 41 -5.59 23.01 -25.49
CA ARG A 41 -5.06 24.36 -25.31
C ARG A 41 -4.28 24.40 -23.99
N PRO A 42 -3.14 25.09 -23.91
CA PRO A 42 -2.45 25.25 -22.64
C PRO A 42 -3.43 25.81 -21.62
N VAL A 43 -3.76 25.03 -20.59
CA VAL A 43 -4.62 25.50 -19.49
C VAL A 43 -3.82 26.52 -18.72
N ASP A 44 -4.34 27.74 -18.59
CA ASP A 44 -3.75 28.74 -17.72
C ASP A 44 -4.04 28.38 -16.27
N TRP A 45 -3.01 27.85 -15.58
CA TRP A 45 -3.11 27.41 -14.19
C TRP A 45 -3.39 28.57 -13.22
N SER A 46 -3.16 29.83 -13.62
CA SER A 46 -3.51 30.99 -12.81
C SER A 46 -5.03 31.20 -12.67
N LEU A 47 -5.82 30.67 -13.61
CA LEU A 47 -7.28 30.71 -13.60
C LEU A 47 -7.91 29.55 -12.82
N LEU A 48 -7.12 28.64 -12.28
CA LEU A 48 -7.60 27.50 -11.50
C LEU A 48 -7.76 27.88 -10.03
N GLU A 49 -8.84 27.39 -9.43
CA GLU A 49 -9.12 27.53 -8.00
C GLU A 49 -9.11 26.15 -7.36
N LEU A 50 -8.29 25.96 -6.32
CA LEU A 50 -8.21 24.71 -5.57
C LEU A 50 -9.50 24.49 -4.77
N LYS A 51 -10.11 23.31 -4.91
CA LYS A 51 -11.37 22.93 -4.28
C LYS A 51 -11.23 21.83 -3.22
N MET A 52 -10.30 20.89 -3.41
CA MET A 52 -10.08 19.78 -2.47
C MET A 52 -8.65 19.25 -2.59
N VAL A 53 -8.10 18.77 -1.48
CA VAL A 53 -6.86 18.02 -1.40
C VAL A 53 -7.10 16.67 -0.71
N GLN A 54 -6.57 15.59 -1.27
CA GLN A 54 -6.52 14.27 -0.64
C GLN A 54 -5.07 13.83 -0.55
N VAL A 55 -4.62 13.39 0.64
CA VAL A 55 -3.26 12.92 0.88
C VAL A 55 -3.30 11.50 1.41
N VAL A 56 -2.73 10.57 0.66
CA VAL A 56 -2.47 9.19 1.09
C VAL A 56 -1.00 9.09 1.45
N PHE A 57 -0.68 8.70 2.68
CA PHE A 57 0.72 8.64 3.12
C PHE A 57 1.06 7.31 3.80
N ARG A 58 2.31 6.88 3.65
CA ARG A 58 2.90 5.83 4.46
C ARG A 58 3.33 6.43 5.80
N HIS A 59 3.25 5.64 6.87
CA HIS A 59 3.86 6.00 8.15
C HIS A 59 5.36 6.33 8.01
N GLY A 60 5.89 7.06 9.00
CA GLY A 60 7.31 7.37 9.09
C GLY A 60 8.19 6.15 9.40
N ALA A 61 9.49 6.40 9.52
CA ALA A 61 10.50 5.42 9.91
C ALA A 61 10.13 4.69 11.21
N ARG A 62 10.37 3.39 11.21
CA ARG A 62 9.98 2.48 12.30
C ARG A 62 11.05 1.40 12.52
N SER A 63 10.94 0.70 13.64
CA SER A 63 11.64 -0.56 13.83
C SER A 63 11.14 -1.64 12.86
N PRO A 64 11.97 -2.64 12.51
CA PRO A 64 11.59 -3.73 11.62
C PRO A 64 10.43 -4.53 12.21
N LEU A 65 9.63 -5.16 11.34
CA LEU A 65 8.53 -6.04 11.72
C LEU A 65 9.02 -7.39 12.21
N LYS A 66 10.15 -7.86 11.67
CA LYS A 66 10.83 -9.10 12.07
C LYS A 66 12.34 -8.91 11.99
N PRO A 67 13.11 -9.27 13.03
CA PRO A 67 14.56 -9.20 12.97
C PRO A 67 15.13 -10.29 12.05
N LEU A 68 16.29 -10.04 11.46
CA LEU A 68 17.06 -11.07 10.76
C LEU A 68 17.64 -12.09 11.76
N PRO A 69 17.86 -13.36 11.37
CA PRO A 69 18.29 -14.42 12.27
C PRO A 69 19.73 -14.22 12.80
N ARG A 70 20.54 -13.39 12.15
CA ARG A 70 21.92 -13.08 12.53
C ARG A 70 22.21 -11.59 12.36
N GLU A 71 23.24 -11.10 13.07
CA GLU A 71 23.79 -9.74 12.95
C GLU A 71 22.74 -8.62 13.06
N GLN A 72 21.99 -8.63 14.17
CA GLN A 72 20.93 -7.64 14.44
C GLN A 72 21.50 -6.33 14.99
N ALA A 73 21.06 -5.22 14.41
CA ALA A 73 21.25 -3.89 15.02
C ALA A 73 20.49 -3.78 16.36
N GLU A 74 20.98 -2.89 17.23
CA GLU A 74 20.34 -2.59 18.52
C GLU A 74 19.29 -1.48 18.37
N TRP A 75 18.04 -1.82 18.66
CA TRP A 75 16.88 -0.93 18.68
C TRP A 75 16.59 -0.47 20.10
N ASN A 76 17.26 0.61 20.51
CA ASN A 76 17.15 1.19 21.85
C ASN A 76 15.82 1.95 22.04
N LEU A 77 15.22 1.83 23.23
CA LEU A 77 13.99 2.52 23.62
C LEU A 77 14.06 4.06 23.55
N GLN A 78 15.25 4.67 23.58
CA GLN A 78 15.44 6.12 23.35
C GLN A 78 14.91 6.57 21.98
N LEU A 79 14.90 5.69 20.98
CA LEU A 79 14.30 5.97 19.67
C LEU A 79 12.77 6.13 19.73
N LEU A 80 12.12 5.86 20.87
CA LEU A 80 10.68 6.09 21.08
C LEU A 80 10.38 7.44 21.75
N GLU A 81 11.40 8.23 22.11
CA GLU A 81 11.22 9.56 22.71
C GLU A 81 10.45 10.48 21.76
N VAL A 82 9.31 11.00 22.20
CA VAL A 82 8.43 11.83 21.37
C VAL A 82 9.02 13.25 21.26
N PRO A 83 9.37 13.74 20.06
CA PRO A 83 9.85 15.10 19.92
C PRO A 83 8.75 16.11 20.32
N PRO A 84 9.04 17.10 21.19
CA PRO A 84 8.02 17.99 21.77
C PRO A 84 7.13 18.69 20.75
N GLN A 85 7.71 19.13 19.63
CA GLN A 85 6.98 19.81 18.55
C GLN A 85 5.93 18.93 17.85
N THR A 86 5.99 17.62 18.04
CA THR A 86 5.02 16.70 17.43
C THR A 86 3.82 16.43 18.34
N GLN A 87 3.89 16.82 19.61
CA GLN A 87 2.82 16.54 20.57
C GLN A 87 1.53 17.24 20.14
N PHE A 88 0.47 16.45 19.99
CA PHE A 88 -0.83 16.94 19.59
C PHE A 88 -1.93 15.93 19.97
N ASP A 89 -2.82 16.32 20.87
CA ASP A 89 -3.81 15.38 21.41
C ASP A 89 -4.92 15.06 20.38
N TYR A 90 -5.18 13.75 20.23
CA TYR A 90 -6.20 13.20 19.35
C TYR A 90 -6.99 12.09 20.04
N THR A 91 -8.18 11.79 19.52
CA THR A 91 -8.95 10.60 19.86
C THR A 91 -9.08 9.69 18.65
N VAL A 92 -9.39 8.41 18.89
CA VAL A 92 -9.58 7.42 17.84
C VAL A 92 -10.96 6.80 17.98
N THR A 93 -11.68 6.71 16.87
CA THR A 93 -13.00 6.08 16.81
C THR A 93 -13.05 5.06 15.68
N ASN A 94 -14.09 4.21 15.68
CA ASN A 94 -14.44 3.50 14.46
C ASN A 94 -15.01 4.47 13.39
N LEU A 95 -15.32 3.97 12.20
CA LEU A 95 -15.89 4.79 11.10
C LEU A 95 -17.26 5.40 11.44
N ALA A 96 -18.03 4.79 12.34
CA ALA A 96 -19.32 5.29 12.81
C ALA A 96 -19.22 6.28 13.98
N GLY A 97 -18.01 6.65 14.42
CA GLY A 97 -17.78 7.53 15.58
C GLY A 97 -17.90 6.86 16.94
N GLY A 98 -18.00 5.52 16.99
CA GLY A 98 -17.99 4.72 18.21
C GLY A 98 -16.59 4.40 18.73
N LEU A 99 -16.49 3.39 19.59
CA LEU A 99 -15.23 3.00 20.22
C LEU A 99 -14.14 2.59 19.21
N LYS A 100 -12.88 2.87 19.54
CA LYS A 100 -11.71 2.39 18.80
C LYS A 100 -11.74 0.85 18.70
N PRO A 101 -11.66 0.26 17.50
CA PRO A 101 -11.58 -1.18 17.34
C PRO A 101 -10.32 -1.78 17.97
N HIS A 102 -10.36 -3.09 18.25
CA HIS A 102 -9.16 -3.83 18.63
C HIS A 102 -8.15 -3.89 17.47
N SER A 103 -6.86 -3.75 17.77
CA SER A 103 -5.77 -3.92 16.78
C SER A 103 -5.09 -5.28 16.93
N PRO A 104 -5.37 -6.25 16.04
CA PRO A 104 -4.66 -7.52 16.05
C PRO A 104 -3.17 -7.36 15.68
N PHE A 105 -2.86 -6.36 14.85
CA PHE A 105 -1.49 -6.07 14.43
C PHE A 105 -0.63 -5.55 15.58
N ASP A 106 -1.12 -4.57 16.36
CA ASP A 106 -0.38 -4.08 17.54
C ASP A 106 -0.14 -5.21 18.54
N SER A 107 -1.14 -6.07 18.74
CA SER A 107 -1.02 -7.26 19.59
C SER A 107 0.02 -8.25 19.06
N GLN A 108 0.11 -8.44 17.75
CA GLN A 108 1.12 -9.29 17.11
C GLN A 108 2.53 -8.70 17.23
N TYR A 109 2.69 -7.40 16.98
CA TYR A 109 4.00 -6.75 17.04
C TYR A 109 4.61 -6.76 18.45
N ARG A 110 3.78 -6.64 19.49
CA ARG A 110 4.22 -6.74 20.90
C ARG A 110 4.79 -8.11 21.27
N LYS A 111 4.50 -9.17 20.50
CA LYS A 111 5.09 -10.51 20.71
C LYS A 111 6.55 -10.59 20.28
N THR A 112 7.05 -9.62 19.52
CA THR A 112 8.43 -9.59 19.02
C THR A 112 9.19 -8.45 19.68
N VAL A 113 10.16 -8.80 20.53
CA VAL A 113 11.10 -7.86 21.15
C VAL A 113 12.42 -7.93 20.38
N LEU A 114 12.84 -6.80 19.83
CA LEU A 114 14.10 -6.68 19.10
C LEU A 114 15.27 -6.55 20.07
N LYS A 115 16.49 -6.83 19.59
CA LYS A 115 17.72 -6.53 20.34
C LYS A 115 17.69 -5.04 20.74
N GLY A 116 17.93 -4.72 22.01
CA GLY A 116 17.80 -3.35 22.56
C GLY A 116 16.47 -3.06 23.27
N GLY A 117 15.51 -4.00 23.23
CA GLY A 117 14.29 -3.97 24.04
C GLY A 117 13.06 -3.36 23.36
N MET A 118 13.20 -2.76 22.19
CA MET A 118 12.07 -2.20 21.44
C MET A 118 11.19 -3.30 20.83
N PHE A 119 9.87 -3.08 20.83
CA PHE A 119 8.95 -3.93 20.07
C PHE A 119 9.13 -3.77 18.55
N ALA A 120 8.73 -4.79 17.80
CA ALA A 120 8.69 -4.71 16.34
C ALA A 120 7.69 -3.65 15.84
N GLY A 121 7.96 -3.10 14.65
CA GLY A 121 7.04 -2.23 13.92
C GLY A 121 6.61 -0.93 14.61
N GLN A 122 7.40 -0.42 15.57
CA GLN A 122 7.12 0.81 16.31
C GLN A 122 7.65 2.03 15.57
N LEU A 123 6.83 3.08 15.47
CA LEU A 123 7.28 4.38 14.95
C LEU A 123 8.34 4.97 15.89
N THR A 124 9.43 5.49 15.33
CA THR A 124 10.52 6.09 16.10
C THR A 124 10.48 7.62 16.02
N ASN A 125 11.33 8.28 16.80
CA ASN A 125 11.53 9.72 16.77
C ASN A 125 11.99 10.21 15.38
N VAL A 126 12.78 9.43 14.63
CA VAL A 126 13.13 9.70 13.22
C VAL A 126 11.86 9.72 12.37
N GLY A 127 10.99 8.71 12.53
CA GLY A 127 9.72 8.65 11.80
C GLY A 127 8.76 9.77 12.17
N MET A 128 8.69 10.13 13.46
CA MET A 128 7.88 11.26 13.94
C MET A 128 8.33 12.58 13.28
N GLN A 129 9.64 12.82 13.17
CA GLN A 129 10.16 14.01 12.50
C GLN A 129 9.89 14.02 10.99
N GLN A 130 10.01 12.87 10.31
CA GLN A 130 9.67 12.77 8.89
C GLN A 130 8.20 13.16 8.65
N MET A 131 7.29 12.68 9.48
CA MET A 131 5.87 12.99 9.38
C MET A 131 5.56 14.44 9.73
N PHE A 132 6.25 15.02 10.72
CA PHE A 132 6.17 16.44 11.03
C PHE A 132 6.63 17.31 9.86
N ALA A 133 7.75 16.96 9.22
CA ALA A 133 8.25 17.65 8.04
C ALA A 133 7.28 17.56 6.84
N LEU A 134 6.65 16.39 6.63
CA LEU A 134 5.55 16.26 5.66
C LEU A 134 4.41 17.24 5.99
N GLY A 135 4.01 17.31 7.26
CA GLY A 135 3.02 18.29 7.74
C GLY A 135 3.41 19.74 7.43
N GLN A 136 4.66 20.12 7.69
CA GLN A 136 5.18 21.46 7.37
C GLN A 136 5.17 21.75 5.87
N ARG A 137 5.47 20.76 5.02
CA ARG A 137 5.37 20.92 3.56
C ARG A 137 3.93 21.17 3.13
N LEU A 138 2.97 20.42 3.68
CA LEU A 138 1.55 20.65 3.43
C LEU A 138 1.09 22.03 3.93
N ARG A 139 1.62 22.50 5.07
CA ARG A 139 1.34 23.85 5.59
C ARG A 139 1.84 24.92 4.61
N LYS A 140 3.08 24.78 4.14
CA LYS A 140 3.66 25.69 3.15
C LYS A 140 2.75 25.80 1.93
N SER A 141 2.33 24.66 1.37
CA SER A 141 1.49 24.61 0.19
C SER A 141 0.07 25.13 0.42
N TYR A 142 -0.61 24.74 1.51
CA TYR A 142 -2.07 24.91 1.64
C TYR A 142 -2.53 25.90 2.70
N VAL A 143 -1.60 26.52 3.43
CA VAL A 143 -1.88 27.58 4.41
C VAL A 143 -1.12 28.85 4.04
N GLU A 144 0.17 28.74 3.72
CA GLU A 144 1.06 29.90 3.53
C GLU A 144 1.06 30.41 2.09
N ASP A 145 1.28 29.54 1.10
CA ASP A 145 1.33 29.92 -0.32
C ASP A 145 -0.06 30.23 -0.89
N ILE A 146 -1.04 29.42 -0.51
CA ILE A 146 -2.45 29.69 -0.77
C ILE A 146 -3.23 29.55 0.53
N PRO A 147 -4.12 30.50 0.88
CA PRO A 147 -4.94 30.43 2.09
C PRO A 147 -6.12 29.46 1.89
N PHE A 148 -5.83 28.20 1.59
CA PHE A 148 -6.83 27.18 1.32
C PHE A 148 -7.39 26.58 2.62
N LEU A 149 -6.51 26.22 3.55
CA LEU A 149 -6.83 25.71 4.88
C LEU A 149 -6.65 26.79 5.95
N SER A 150 -7.39 26.67 7.04
CA SER A 150 -7.17 27.46 8.24
C SER A 150 -5.79 27.19 8.83
N PRO A 151 -5.11 28.19 9.42
CA PRO A 151 -3.79 28.01 10.02
C PRO A 151 -3.79 27.11 11.27
N THR A 152 -4.97 26.92 11.86
CA THR A 152 -5.35 26.10 13.01
C THR A 152 -6.19 24.91 12.54
N PHE A 153 -6.09 23.76 13.21
CA PHE A 153 -6.89 22.59 12.86
C PHE A 153 -8.38 22.88 13.08
N ASN A 154 -9.17 22.80 12.00
CA ASN A 154 -10.62 22.92 12.01
C ASN A 154 -11.27 21.57 11.64
N PRO A 155 -12.06 20.94 12.55
CA PRO A 155 -12.72 19.67 12.29
C PRO A 155 -13.71 19.68 11.11
N LEU A 156 -14.18 20.86 10.68
CA LEU A 156 -15.07 21.00 9.53
C LEU A 156 -14.32 21.04 8.19
N GLU A 157 -13.03 21.35 8.20
CA GLU A 157 -12.20 21.42 6.99
C GLU A 157 -11.46 20.11 6.70
N VAL A 158 -11.21 19.29 7.72
CA VAL A 158 -10.31 18.13 7.64
C VAL A 158 -11.01 16.84 8.05
N PHE A 159 -10.96 15.82 7.19
CA PHE A 159 -11.27 14.44 7.55
C PHE A 159 -9.98 13.62 7.66
N VAL A 160 -9.91 12.77 8.69
CA VAL A 160 -8.72 11.97 8.99
C VAL A 160 -9.11 10.50 9.18
N ARG A 161 -8.56 9.62 8.33
CA ARG A 161 -8.69 8.17 8.47
C ARG A 161 -7.30 7.52 8.49
N SER A 162 -7.14 6.51 9.34
CA SER A 162 -5.94 5.71 9.44
C SER A 162 -6.31 4.24 9.51
N THR A 163 -5.40 3.35 9.12
CA THR A 163 -5.48 1.97 9.60
C THR A 163 -5.31 1.93 11.11
N ASN A 164 -5.92 0.93 11.75
CA ASN A 164 -5.87 0.75 13.20
C ASN A 164 -4.54 0.10 13.66
N ILE A 165 -3.42 0.74 13.34
CA ILE A 165 -2.07 0.32 13.74
C ILE A 165 -1.36 1.51 14.35
N TYR A 166 -0.76 1.34 15.54
CA TYR A 166 -0.24 2.45 16.35
C TYR A 166 0.71 3.38 15.59
N ARG A 167 1.63 2.83 14.78
CA ARG A 167 2.56 3.65 13.97
C ARG A 167 1.88 4.56 12.95
N ASN A 168 0.72 4.18 12.42
CA ASN A 168 -0.03 5.01 11.47
C ASN A 168 -0.78 6.13 12.22
N LEU A 169 -1.34 5.83 13.40
CA LEU A 169 -1.98 6.81 14.28
C LEU A 169 -0.97 7.87 14.73
N GLU A 170 0.20 7.46 15.21
CA GLU A 170 1.26 8.37 15.64
C GLU A 170 1.87 9.16 14.47
N SER A 171 1.97 8.56 13.29
CA SER A 171 2.39 9.29 12.08
C SER A 171 1.40 10.39 11.71
N THR A 172 0.10 10.09 11.84
CA THR A 172 -0.99 11.04 11.60
C THR A 172 -0.93 12.20 12.60
N ARG A 173 -0.73 11.91 13.89
CA ARG A 173 -0.50 12.93 14.92
C ARG A 173 0.63 13.88 14.53
N CYS A 174 1.79 13.33 14.15
CA CYS A 174 2.97 14.12 13.80
C CYS A 174 2.75 14.98 12.55
N LEU A 175 2.08 14.45 11.52
CA LEU A 175 1.70 15.21 10.33
C LEU A 175 0.79 16.39 10.70
N LEU A 176 -0.26 16.15 11.48
CA LEU A 176 -1.16 17.21 11.93
C LEU A 176 -0.44 18.27 12.77
N ALA A 177 0.50 17.85 13.61
CA ALA A 177 1.32 18.77 14.42
C ALA A 177 2.16 19.70 13.51
N GLY A 178 2.76 19.16 12.45
CA GLY A 178 3.48 19.97 11.46
C GLY A 178 2.58 20.86 10.62
N LEU A 179 1.41 20.37 10.21
CA LEU A 179 0.47 21.11 9.37
C LEU A 179 -0.16 22.29 10.12
N PHE A 180 -0.62 22.06 11.34
CA PHE A 180 -1.38 23.05 12.13
C PHE A 180 -0.59 23.65 13.30
N GLN A 181 0.72 23.35 13.40
CA GLN A 181 1.62 23.88 14.43
C GLN A 181 1.08 23.61 15.86
N SER A 182 0.52 22.41 16.05
CA SER A 182 -0.17 21.97 17.26
C SER A 182 -1.30 22.89 17.75
N GLN A 183 -1.88 23.71 16.87
CA GLN A 183 -3.04 24.55 17.16
C GLN A 183 -4.31 23.90 16.65
N LYS A 184 -5.37 23.86 17.47
CA LYS A 184 -6.67 23.28 17.10
C LYS A 184 -7.83 24.09 17.68
N GLU A 185 -8.89 24.23 16.89
CA GLU A 185 -10.15 24.86 17.30
C GLU A 185 -11.14 23.85 17.90
N GLY A 186 -10.94 22.56 17.59
CA GLY A 186 -11.77 21.47 18.07
C GLY A 186 -11.01 20.15 18.17
N PRO A 187 -11.68 19.07 18.61
CA PRO A 187 -11.03 17.78 18.80
C PRO A 187 -10.56 17.18 17.47
N ILE A 188 -9.35 16.62 17.46
CA ILE A 188 -8.85 15.78 16.37
C ILE A 188 -9.41 14.38 16.58
N VAL A 189 -10.19 13.90 15.62
CA VAL A 189 -10.73 12.53 15.61
C VAL A 189 -10.10 11.78 14.44
N ILE A 190 -9.40 10.69 14.74
CA ILE A 190 -8.86 9.78 13.72
C ILE A 190 -9.81 8.60 13.59
N HIS A 191 -10.43 8.47 12.41
CA HIS A 191 -11.29 7.34 12.11
C HIS A 191 -10.47 6.11 11.71
N THR A 192 -10.86 4.95 12.24
CA THR A 192 -10.26 3.65 11.91
C THR A 192 -11.35 2.63 11.65
N ASP A 193 -11.01 1.51 11.02
CA ASP A 193 -11.94 0.41 10.79
C ASP A 193 -11.48 -0.87 11.51
N GLU A 194 -12.36 -1.86 11.59
CA GLU A 194 -11.96 -3.20 12.01
C GLU A 194 -10.99 -3.80 10.99
N ALA A 195 -10.03 -4.63 11.45
CA ALA A 195 -9.03 -5.22 10.56
C ALA A 195 -9.65 -6.14 9.49
N ASN A 196 -10.86 -6.66 9.73
CA ASN A 196 -11.60 -7.53 8.81
C ASN A 196 -12.27 -6.76 7.65
N SER A 197 -12.71 -5.52 7.89
CA SER A 197 -13.38 -4.63 6.94
C SER A 197 -12.44 -3.61 6.32
N GLU A 198 -11.21 -3.47 6.85
CA GLU A 198 -10.27 -2.46 6.39
C GLU A 198 -9.94 -2.59 4.89
N VAL A 199 -9.94 -1.42 4.23
CA VAL A 199 -9.68 -1.25 2.79
C VAL A 199 -8.46 -0.41 2.48
N LEU A 200 -7.84 0.21 3.51
CA LEU A 200 -6.59 0.97 3.36
C LEU A 200 -5.34 0.10 3.18
N TYR A 201 -5.50 -1.21 3.01
CA TYR A 201 -4.49 -2.16 2.50
C TYR A 201 -5.19 -3.33 1.77
N PRO A 202 -4.48 -4.06 0.88
CA PRO A 202 -5.01 -5.28 0.28
C PRO A 202 -5.33 -6.34 1.35
N ASN A 203 -6.62 -6.57 1.62
CA ASN A 203 -7.08 -7.39 2.73
C ASN A 203 -7.21 -8.86 2.33
N TYR A 204 -6.07 -9.54 2.18
CA TYR A 204 -6.00 -10.94 1.77
C TYR A 204 -6.69 -11.92 2.72
N GLN A 205 -6.86 -11.56 4.00
CA GLN A 205 -7.50 -12.42 4.99
C GLN A 205 -9.02 -12.46 4.81
N ASN A 206 -9.60 -11.36 4.32
CA ASN A 206 -11.06 -11.21 4.25
C ASN A 206 -11.58 -11.15 2.81
N CYS A 207 -10.71 -10.96 1.81
CA CYS A 207 -11.06 -11.12 0.40
C CYS A 207 -10.59 -12.47 -0.13
N TRP A 208 -11.48 -13.49 -0.07
CA TRP A 208 -11.15 -14.86 -0.49
C TRP A 208 -10.68 -14.95 -1.95
N SER A 209 -11.36 -14.26 -2.88
CA SER A 209 -10.96 -14.27 -4.29
C SER A 209 -9.57 -13.67 -4.52
N LEU A 210 -9.24 -12.55 -3.86
CA LEU A 210 -7.88 -11.99 -3.90
C LEU A 210 -6.87 -12.96 -3.30
N GLN A 211 -7.22 -13.62 -2.20
CA GLN A 211 -6.37 -14.60 -1.55
C GLN A 211 -6.00 -15.74 -2.52
N GLU A 212 -7.01 -16.35 -3.14
CA GLU A 212 -6.85 -17.50 -4.02
C GLU A 212 -6.12 -17.16 -5.31
N ARG A 213 -6.48 -16.04 -5.98
CA ARG A 213 -5.81 -15.60 -7.22
C ARG A 213 -4.31 -15.34 -7.02
N THR A 214 -3.94 -14.84 -5.85
CA THR A 214 -2.53 -14.51 -5.55
C THR A 214 -1.79 -15.62 -4.81
N ARG A 215 -2.47 -16.68 -4.37
CA ARG A 215 -1.90 -17.74 -3.51
C ARG A 215 -0.70 -18.43 -4.16
N GLY A 216 -0.87 -18.93 -5.39
CA GLY A 216 0.20 -19.62 -6.12
C GLY A 216 1.41 -18.72 -6.37
N ARG A 217 1.16 -17.47 -6.78
CA ARG A 217 2.24 -16.48 -7.01
C ARG A 217 2.96 -16.12 -5.72
N ARG A 218 2.26 -15.93 -4.60
CA ARG A 218 2.89 -15.68 -3.29
C ARG A 218 3.81 -16.82 -2.85
N GLN A 219 3.41 -18.07 -3.10
CA GLN A 219 4.25 -19.24 -2.80
C GLN A 219 5.46 -19.33 -3.72
N ALA A 220 5.30 -18.98 -4.99
CA ALA A 220 6.36 -19.09 -6.01
C ALA A 220 7.26 -17.85 -6.14
N ALA A 221 6.96 -16.73 -5.46
CA ALA A 221 7.60 -15.44 -5.69
C ALA A 221 9.12 -15.47 -5.45
N CYS A 222 9.55 -16.07 -4.34
CA CYS A 222 10.98 -16.21 -4.01
C CYS A 222 11.69 -17.27 -4.88
N LEU A 223 10.95 -18.05 -5.66
CA LEU A 223 11.47 -19.09 -6.55
C LEU A 223 11.58 -18.63 -8.01
N GLN A 224 11.24 -17.38 -8.30
CA GLN A 224 11.32 -16.87 -9.66
C GLN A 224 12.78 -16.70 -10.12
N PRO A 225 13.07 -16.94 -11.41
CA PRO A 225 14.39 -16.70 -11.98
C PRO A 225 14.87 -15.27 -11.75
N GLY A 226 16.13 -15.11 -11.36
CA GLY A 226 16.72 -13.85 -10.94
C GLY A 226 16.48 -13.52 -9.46
N ILE A 227 15.28 -13.76 -8.94
CA ILE A 227 14.97 -13.53 -7.51
C ILE A 227 15.65 -14.61 -6.66
N SER A 228 15.47 -15.88 -7.00
CA SER A 228 15.98 -17.00 -6.18
C SER A 228 17.51 -17.01 -6.06
N GLU A 229 18.21 -16.72 -7.15
CA GLU A 229 19.66 -16.71 -7.25
C GLU A 229 20.26 -15.54 -6.47
N ASP A 230 19.66 -14.36 -6.59
CA ASP A 230 20.07 -13.19 -5.81
C ASP A 230 19.75 -13.38 -4.32
N LEU A 231 18.63 -14.02 -3.98
CA LEU A 231 18.28 -14.31 -2.58
C LEU A 231 19.31 -15.25 -1.97
N GLN A 232 19.68 -16.31 -2.69
CA GLN A 232 20.72 -17.24 -2.26
C GLN A 232 22.06 -16.51 -2.05
N LYS A 233 22.46 -15.67 -3.02
CA LYS A 233 23.69 -14.87 -2.93
C LYS A 233 23.72 -13.96 -1.71
N VAL A 234 22.62 -13.29 -1.39
CA VAL A 234 22.53 -12.43 -0.18
C VAL A 234 22.59 -13.28 1.09
N LYS A 235 21.85 -14.39 1.14
CA LYS A 235 21.85 -15.30 2.30
C LYS A 235 23.24 -15.89 2.57
N GLU A 236 23.94 -16.36 1.53
CA GLU A 236 25.32 -16.85 1.63
C GLU A 236 26.27 -15.75 2.13
N GLY A 237 26.18 -14.55 1.55
CA GLY A 237 27.02 -13.42 1.96
C GLY A 237 26.79 -12.96 3.40
N MET A 238 25.60 -13.21 3.96
CA MET A 238 25.24 -12.91 5.35
C MET A 238 25.39 -14.12 6.29
N GLY A 239 25.78 -15.28 5.77
CA GLY A 239 25.84 -16.53 6.54
C GLY A 239 24.49 -16.96 7.11
N ILE A 240 23.38 -16.66 6.42
CA ILE A 240 22.02 -17.10 6.75
C ILE A 240 21.79 -18.50 6.17
N ALA A 241 21.19 -19.42 6.93
CA ALA A 241 20.98 -20.78 6.44
C ALA A 241 19.95 -20.81 5.30
N SER A 242 20.12 -21.74 4.34
CA SER A 242 19.20 -21.89 3.20
C SER A 242 17.75 -22.12 3.65
N ASN A 243 17.56 -22.83 4.76
CA ASN A 243 16.25 -23.20 5.29
C ASN A 243 15.61 -22.12 6.17
N ASP A 244 16.33 -21.03 6.50
CA ASP A 244 15.74 -19.89 7.19
C ASP A 244 14.75 -19.19 6.25
N GLY A 245 13.53 -18.95 6.73
CA GLY A 245 12.43 -18.33 5.97
C GLY A 245 12.60 -16.82 5.72
N VAL A 246 13.79 -16.40 5.31
CA VAL A 246 14.14 -15.01 4.97
C VAL A 246 13.91 -14.78 3.47
N ASP A 247 13.13 -13.75 3.16
CA ASP A 247 12.85 -13.26 1.81
C ASP A 247 13.33 -11.81 1.61
N PHE A 248 13.20 -11.30 0.39
CA PHE A 248 13.58 -9.91 0.09
C PHE A 248 12.73 -8.86 0.81
N LEU A 249 11.49 -9.18 1.17
CA LEU A 249 10.64 -8.27 1.95
C LEU A 249 11.20 -8.09 3.37
N SER A 250 11.64 -9.19 3.99
CA SER A 250 12.27 -9.19 5.31
C SER A 250 13.64 -8.51 5.28
N LEU A 251 14.44 -8.78 4.24
CA LEU A 251 15.74 -8.12 4.04
C LEU A 251 15.56 -6.61 3.84
N LEU A 252 14.60 -6.19 3.00
CA LEU A 252 14.29 -4.79 2.76
C LEU A 252 13.81 -4.08 4.03
N ASP A 253 12.91 -4.72 4.77
CA ASP A 253 12.37 -4.18 6.02
C ASP A 253 13.50 -3.85 7.02
N ASN A 254 14.48 -4.74 7.16
CA ASN A 254 15.62 -4.52 8.05
C ASN A 254 16.61 -3.48 7.50
N VAL A 255 17.05 -3.60 6.24
CA VAL A 255 18.06 -2.67 5.70
C VAL A 255 17.54 -1.24 5.62
N ALA A 256 16.28 -1.05 5.21
CA ALA A 256 15.66 0.28 5.15
C ALA A 256 15.48 0.88 6.54
N ALA A 257 15.06 0.07 7.52
CA ALA A 257 14.92 0.51 8.90
C ALA A 257 16.29 0.87 9.50
N GLU A 258 17.32 0.05 9.34
CA GLU A 258 18.63 0.36 9.90
C GLU A 258 19.28 1.59 9.24
N GLN A 259 19.20 1.71 7.92
CA GLN A 259 19.78 2.84 7.18
C GLN A 259 19.15 4.17 7.56
N VAL A 260 17.82 4.25 7.66
CA VAL A 260 17.13 5.51 7.98
C VAL A 260 17.44 6.00 9.40
N HIS A 261 17.81 5.09 10.30
CA HIS A 261 18.23 5.41 11.68
C HIS A 261 19.75 5.53 11.83
N SER A 262 20.52 5.40 10.74
CA SER A 262 21.99 5.36 10.79
C SER A 262 22.56 4.32 11.75
N LEU A 263 21.86 3.20 11.93
CA LEU A 263 22.31 2.11 12.79
C LEU A 263 23.47 1.33 12.15
N PRO A 264 24.33 0.68 12.96
CA PRO A 264 25.43 -0.13 12.45
C PRO A 264 24.90 -1.43 11.83
N SER A 265 24.46 -1.34 10.57
CA SER A 265 24.08 -2.50 9.76
C SER A 265 25.24 -3.43 9.47
N CYS A 266 24.91 -4.71 9.29
CA CYS A 266 25.79 -5.69 8.64
C CYS A 266 26.37 -5.10 7.32
N PRO A 267 27.70 -5.11 7.11
CA PRO A 267 28.31 -4.59 5.89
C PRO A 267 27.77 -5.25 4.62
N THR A 268 27.48 -6.56 4.68
CA THR A 268 26.89 -7.30 3.56
C THR A 268 25.48 -6.82 3.26
N LEU A 269 24.64 -6.63 4.29
CA LEU A 269 23.28 -6.13 4.14
C LEU A 269 23.28 -4.74 3.46
N ARG A 270 24.15 -3.84 3.93
CA ARG A 270 24.32 -2.50 3.33
C ARG A 270 24.80 -2.57 1.88
N ARG A 271 25.76 -3.45 1.58
CA ARG A 271 26.31 -3.64 0.22
C ARG A 271 25.23 -4.05 -0.78
N PHE A 272 24.26 -4.85 -0.35
CA PHE A 272 23.19 -5.35 -1.22
C PHE A 272 21.91 -4.52 -1.17
N ALA A 273 21.85 -3.41 -0.43
CA ALA A 273 20.61 -2.65 -0.19
C ALA A 273 19.81 -2.33 -1.47
N GLN A 274 20.48 -1.81 -2.51
CA GLN A 274 19.81 -1.48 -3.78
C GLN A 274 19.24 -2.71 -4.50
N MET A 275 19.99 -3.82 -4.52
CA MET A 275 19.52 -5.08 -5.10
C MET A 275 18.37 -5.66 -4.27
N ILE A 276 18.47 -5.60 -2.94
CA ILE A 276 17.41 -6.04 -2.03
C ILE A 276 16.12 -5.26 -2.30
N GLU A 277 16.19 -3.93 -2.43
CA GLU A 277 15.02 -3.11 -2.79
C GLU A 277 14.46 -3.51 -4.15
N GLN A 278 15.30 -3.62 -5.17
CA GLN A 278 14.88 -4.02 -6.52
C GLN A 278 14.18 -5.38 -6.49
N ARG A 279 14.74 -6.38 -5.80
CA ARG A 279 14.16 -7.72 -5.72
C ARG A 279 12.91 -7.79 -4.85
N ALA A 280 12.78 -6.93 -3.85
CA ALA A 280 11.54 -6.78 -3.10
C ALA A 280 10.42 -6.19 -3.98
N VAL A 281 10.74 -5.20 -4.82
CA VAL A 281 9.80 -4.67 -5.83
C VAL A 281 9.45 -5.75 -6.85
N ASP A 282 10.43 -6.48 -7.41
CA ASP A 282 10.18 -7.59 -8.35
C ASP A 282 9.28 -8.66 -7.73
N THR A 283 9.51 -9.01 -6.45
CA THR A 283 8.68 -9.94 -5.68
C THR A 283 7.25 -9.44 -5.55
N ALA A 284 7.07 -8.17 -5.21
CA ALA A 284 5.74 -7.56 -5.08
C ALA A 284 5.00 -7.49 -6.42
N LEU A 285 5.69 -7.10 -7.51
CA LEU A 285 5.13 -7.07 -8.86
C LEU A 285 4.80 -8.47 -9.40
N TYR A 286 5.58 -9.49 -9.04
CA TYR A 286 5.24 -10.87 -9.38
C TYR A 286 3.95 -11.33 -8.70
N VAL A 287 3.75 -10.96 -7.43
CA VAL A 287 2.52 -11.28 -6.70
C VAL A 287 1.32 -10.49 -7.23
N MET A 288 1.50 -9.17 -7.40
CA MET A 288 0.52 -8.20 -7.87
C MET A 288 0.94 -7.64 -9.23
N GLN A 289 0.69 -8.42 -10.27
CA GLN A 289 1.04 -8.07 -11.65
C GLN A 289 0.21 -6.88 -12.15
N GLY A 290 0.84 -6.00 -12.93
CA GLY A 290 0.17 -4.83 -13.52
C GLY A 290 -0.95 -5.21 -14.49
N GLU A 291 -0.82 -6.38 -15.12
CA GLU A 291 -1.77 -6.92 -16.08
C GLU A 291 -2.95 -7.66 -15.41
N ASP A 292 -2.83 -8.06 -14.14
CA ASP A 292 -3.89 -8.76 -13.38
C ASP A 292 -4.88 -7.75 -12.81
N ARG A 293 -5.72 -7.24 -13.71
CA ARG A 293 -6.70 -6.18 -13.45
C ARG A 293 -7.62 -6.54 -12.27
N GLU A 294 -8.13 -7.76 -12.20
CA GLU A 294 -9.08 -8.16 -11.16
C GLU A 294 -8.43 -8.22 -9.77
N SER A 295 -7.18 -8.70 -9.68
CA SER A 295 -6.46 -8.68 -8.40
C SER A 295 -6.19 -7.25 -7.94
N LEU A 296 -5.81 -6.35 -8.86
CA LEU A 296 -5.65 -4.92 -8.56
C LEU A 296 -6.95 -4.27 -8.08
N GLN A 297 -8.10 -4.60 -8.70
CA GLN A 297 -9.42 -4.13 -8.25
C GLN A 297 -9.73 -4.57 -6.83
N MET A 298 -9.51 -5.85 -6.50
CA MET A 298 -9.79 -6.32 -5.15
C MET A 298 -8.79 -5.80 -4.11
N ALA A 299 -7.55 -5.54 -4.52
CA ALA A 299 -6.50 -5.06 -3.64
C ALA A 299 -6.67 -3.59 -3.20
N VAL A 300 -6.98 -2.69 -4.15
CA VAL A 300 -7.07 -1.24 -3.86
C VAL A 300 -8.28 -0.56 -4.49
N GLY A 301 -9.12 -1.27 -5.24
CA GLY A 301 -10.35 -0.72 -5.82
C GLY A 301 -11.32 -0.12 -4.80
N PRO A 302 -11.57 -0.73 -3.62
CA PRO A 302 -12.42 -0.10 -2.61
C PRO A 302 -11.84 1.22 -2.09
N PHE A 303 -10.52 1.33 -1.96
CA PHE A 303 -9.87 2.57 -1.54
C PHE A 303 -9.87 3.62 -2.67
N LEU A 304 -9.63 3.20 -3.92
CA LEU A 304 -9.76 4.06 -5.08
C LEU A 304 -11.17 4.65 -5.19
N HIS A 305 -12.19 3.85 -4.89
CA HIS A 305 -13.58 4.29 -4.85
C HIS A 305 -13.83 5.35 -3.76
N ILE A 306 -13.17 5.27 -2.60
CA ILE A 306 -13.24 6.34 -1.59
C ILE A 306 -12.66 7.65 -2.16
N LEU A 307 -11.48 7.59 -2.77
CA LEU A 307 -10.83 8.78 -3.36
C LEU A 307 -11.68 9.39 -4.48
N GLU A 308 -12.32 8.53 -5.28
CA GLU A 308 -13.25 8.92 -6.34
C GLU A 308 -14.51 9.59 -5.79
N SER A 309 -15.15 8.98 -4.79
CA SER A 309 -16.38 9.49 -4.21
C SER A 309 -16.18 10.89 -3.63
N ASN A 310 -15.04 11.15 -2.97
CA ASN A 310 -14.71 12.48 -2.49
C ASN A 310 -14.63 13.52 -3.64
N LEU A 311 -14.03 13.15 -4.78
CA LEU A 311 -13.99 14.03 -5.97
C LEU A 311 -15.41 14.30 -6.48
N ARG A 312 -16.21 13.26 -6.66
CA ARG A 312 -17.58 13.35 -7.18
C ARG A 312 -18.48 14.19 -6.28
N GLU A 313 -18.38 14.03 -4.96
CA GLU A 313 -19.16 14.81 -4.00
C GLU A 313 -18.86 16.31 -4.08
N VAL A 314 -17.60 16.70 -4.27
CA VAL A 314 -17.21 18.11 -4.44
C VAL A 314 -17.65 18.66 -5.80
N MET A 315 -17.67 17.81 -6.83
CA MET A 315 -18.10 18.19 -8.18
C MET A 315 -19.62 18.27 -8.35
N ASP A 316 -20.39 17.60 -7.49
CA ASP A 316 -21.84 17.57 -7.55
C ASP A 316 -22.46 18.85 -6.95
N PRO A 317 -23.14 19.69 -7.76
CA PRO A 317 -23.78 20.91 -7.27
C PRO A 317 -24.94 20.64 -6.29
N ALA A 318 -25.47 19.41 -6.22
CA ALA A 318 -26.49 19.03 -5.26
C ALA A 318 -25.94 18.73 -3.86
N THR A 319 -24.61 18.59 -3.71
CA THR A 319 -23.99 18.34 -2.40
C THR A 319 -24.16 19.56 -1.49
N ALA A 320 -24.83 19.37 -0.36
CA ALA A 320 -25.08 20.44 0.59
C ALA A 320 -23.75 21.05 1.14
N PRO A 321 -23.66 22.38 1.29
CA PRO A 321 -22.50 23.02 1.92
C PRO A 321 -22.18 22.40 3.29
N GLY A 322 -20.91 22.12 3.54
CA GLY A 322 -20.44 21.54 4.81
C GLY A 322 -20.47 20.01 4.90
N LYS A 323 -20.98 19.30 3.88
CA LYS A 323 -20.86 17.84 3.78
C LYS A 323 -19.50 17.36 3.27
N THR A 324 -18.82 18.19 2.47
CA THR A 324 -17.48 17.91 1.97
C THR A 324 -16.42 18.50 2.91
N ARG A 325 -15.19 18.01 2.76
CA ARG A 325 -14.00 18.57 3.42
C ARG A 325 -13.07 19.18 2.41
N LYS A 326 -12.24 20.12 2.87
CA LYS A 326 -11.16 20.69 2.07
C LYS A 326 -9.97 19.73 1.98
N LEU A 327 -9.67 19.03 3.08
CA LEU A 327 -8.56 18.09 3.19
C LEU A 327 -9.04 16.71 3.67
N TYR A 328 -8.62 15.66 2.98
CA TYR A 328 -8.77 14.28 3.40
C TYR A 328 -7.38 13.65 3.61
N LEU A 329 -7.15 13.07 4.78
CA LEU A 329 -5.90 12.40 5.14
C LEU A 329 -6.14 10.90 5.32
N TYR A 330 -5.32 10.08 4.65
CA TYR A 330 -5.37 8.63 4.71
C TYR A 330 -4.00 8.04 5.06
N ALA A 331 -3.85 7.55 6.29
CA ALA A 331 -2.63 6.85 6.72
C ALA A 331 -2.70 5.36 6.30
N ALA A 332 -1.95 5.02 5.25
CA ALA A 332 -1.95 3.72 4.61
C ALA A 332 -0.57 3.02 4.74
N HIS A 333 -0.25 2.12 3.79
CA HIS A 333 0.96 1.32 3.81
C HIS A 333 1.66 1.33 2.44
N ASP A 334 2.92 0.88 2.43
CA ASP A 334 3.66 0.57 1.21
C ASP A 334 2.91 -0.42 0.30
N VAL A 335 2.36 -1.48 0.90
CA VAL A 335 1.52 -2.47 0.21
C VAL A 335 0.20 -1.90 -0.35
N THR A 336 -0.19 -0.70 0.06
CA THR A 336 -1.33 0.04 -0.50
C THR A 336 -0.87 0.95 -1.62
N LEU A 337 0.19 1.74 -1.38
CA LEU A 337 0.69 2.71 -2.35
C LEU A 337 1.21 2.03 -3.61
N MET A 338 1.91 0.91 -3.52
CA MET A 338 2.48 0.24 -4.69
C MET A 338 1.40 -0.14 -5.74
N PRO A 339 0.36 -0.94 -5.43
CA PRO A 339 -0.71 -1.22 -6.39
C PRO A 339 -1.53 0.02 -6.77
N LEU A 340 -1.69 0.99 -5.88
CA LEU A 340 -2.37 2.25 -6.21
C LEU A 340 -1.59 3.05 -7.28
N LEU A 341 -0.27 3.17 -7.15
CA LEU A 341 0.59 3.84 -8.12
C LEU A 341 0.63 3.10 -9.47
N ILE A 342 0.56 1.76 -9.46
CA ILE A 342 0.46 0.92 -10.67
C ILE A 342 -0.84 1.24 -11.42
N ILE A 343 -1.97 1.23 -10.72
CA ILE A 343 -3.29 1.56 -11.31
C ILE A 343 -3.32 2.97 -11.90
N LEU A 344 -2.68 3.93 -11.22
CA LEU A 344 -2.57 5.31 -11.67
C LEU A 344 -1.58 5.50 -12.83
N GLY A 345 -0.76 4.49 -13.14
CA GLY A 345 0.25 4.54 -14.20
C GLY A 345 1.47 5.41 -13.84
N ILE A 346 1.73 5.64 -12.55
CA ILE A 346 2.80 6.53 -12.05
C ILE A 346 3.79 5.81 -11.13
N PHE A 347 3.76 4.47 -11.08
CA PHE A 347 4.70 3.68 -10.30
C PHE A 347 6.13 3.81 -10.86
N ASP A 348 7.09 4.13 -10.00
CA ASP A 348 8.47 4.44 -10.36
C ASP A 348 9.44 3.26 -10.21
N HIS A 349 8.89 2.05 -9.99
CA HIS A 349 9.65 0.82 -9.73
C HIS A 349 10.58 0.90 -8.50
N LYS A 350 10.23 1.74 -7.51
CA LYS A 350 10.91 1.79 -6.22
C LYS A 350 9.99 1.37 -5.09
N TRP A 351 10.56 0.95 -3.97
CA TRP A 351 9.74 0.67 -2.80
C TRP A 351 9.22 2.00 -2.22
N PRO A 352 7.91 2.16 -1.94
CA PRO A 352 7.39 3.40 -1.36
C PRO A 352 8.12 3.74 -0.05
N PRO A 353 8.94 4.81 0.02
CA PRO A 353 9.78 5.07 1.18
C PRO A 353 8.97 5.49 2.40
N PHE A 354 9.61 5.53 3.58
CA PHE A 354 8.94 6.04 4.79
C PHE A 354 8.49 7.48 4.60
N ALA A 355 7.33 7.83 5.18
CA ALA A 355 6.71 9.14 5.07
C ALA A 355 6.41 9.63 3.63
N VAL A 356 6.44 8.74 2.64
CA VAL A 356 6.03 9.10 1.28
C VAL A 356 4.54 9.39 1.22
N ASP A 357 4.17 10.31 0.35
CA ASP A 357 2.78 10.70 0.09
C ASP A 357 2.44 10.64 -1.41
N LEU A 358 1.18 10.29 -1.67
CA LEU A 358 0.46 10.57 -2.89
C LEU A 358 -0.55 11.69 -2.57
N THR A 359 -0.36 12.84 -3.19
CA THR A 359 -1.23 14.01 -3.02
C THR A 359 -2.04 14.26 -4.29
N MET A 360 -3.36 14.34 -4.14
CA MET A 360 -4.32 14.60 -5.22
C MET A 360 -5.04 15.91 -4.96
N GLU A 361 -4.88 16.86 -5.87
CA GLU A 361 -5.53 18.17 -5.84
C GLU A 361 -6.64 18.23 -6.89
N LEU A 362 -7.80 18.74 -6.50
CA LEU A 362 -8.93 19.01 -7.38
C LEU A 362 -9.09 20.52 -7.57
N TYR A 363 -9.09 20.95 -8.82
CA TYR A 363 -9.23 22.33 -9.24
C TYR A 363 -10.48 22.55 -10.08
N GLN A 364 -11.06 23.74 -9.99
CA GLN A 364 -12.09 24.22 -10.92
C GLN A 364 -11.59 25.48 -11.63
N HIS A 365 -11.74 25.53 -12.95
CA HIS A 365 -11.42 26.72 -13.73
C HIS A 365 -12.44 27.83 -13.47
N ARG A 366 -11.98 29.03 -13.12
CA ARG A 366 -12.84 30.16 -12.72
C ARG A 366 -13.82 30.57 -13.80
N GLU A 367 -13.40 30.53 -15.07
CA GLU A 367 -14.22 30.93 -16.22
C GLU A 367 -15.01 29.74 -16.84
N SER A 368 -14.32 28.75 -17.42
CA SER A 368 -14.98 27.61 -18.10
C SER A 368 -15.76 26.68 -17.17
N LYS A 369 -15.50 26.74 -15.85
CA LYS A 369 -16.05 25.83 -14.82
C LYS A 369 -15.64 24.36 -14.97
N GLU A 370 -14.71 24.07 -15.88
CA GLU A 370 -14.14 22.74 -16.06
C GLU A 370 -13.30 22.31 -14.84
N TRP A 371 -13.24 21.00 -14.62
CA TRP A 371 -12.54 20.41 -13.49
C TRP A 371 -11.21 19.78 -13.90
N PHE A 372 -10.20 19.98 -13.07
CA PHE A 372 -8.84 19.50 -13.30
C PHE A 372 -8.31 18.79 -12.06
N VAL A 373 -7.46 17.79 -12.29
CA VAL A 373 -6.77 17.04 -11.24
C VAL A 373 -5.28 17.18 -11.42
N GLN A 374 -4.59 17.37 -10.31
CA GLN A 374 -3.13 17.31 -10.24
C GLN A 374 -2.69 16.25 -9.23
N LEU A 375 -1.79 15.37 -9.65
CA LEU A 375 -1.22 14.33 -8.80
C LEU A 375 0.24 14.63 -8.51
N TYR A 376 0.63 14.48 -7.25
CA TYR A 376 2.02 14.50 -6.80
C TYR A 376 2.33 13.17 -6.13
N TYR A 377 3.52 12.66 -6.35
CA TYR A 377 4.07 11.55 -5.59
C TYR A 377 5.43 11.97 -5.04
N HIS A 378 5.56 11.92 -3.72
CA HIS A 378 6.76 12.34 -3.00
C HIS A 378 7.12 13.82 -3.27
N GLY A 379 6.11 14.69 -3.35
CA GLY A 379 6.27 16.13 -3.65
C GLY A 379 6.55 16.46 -5.12
N GLU A 380 6.72 15.47 -6.00
CA GLU A 380 6.94 15.68 -7.42
C GLU A 380 5.64 15.54 -8.22
N VAL A 381 5.39 16.47 -9.14
CA VAL A 381 4.23 16.39 -10.05
C VAL A 381 4.35 15.16 -10.95
N ARG A 382 3.32 14.32 -10.95
CA ARG A 382 3.22 13.12 -11.80
C ARG A 382 2.17 13.24 -12.88
N TRP A 383 1.10 14.02 -12.63
CA TRP A 383 0.02 14.24 -13.58
C TRP A 383 -0.57 15.62 -13.42
N ARG A 384 -0.97 16.23 -14.54
CA ARG A 384 -1.71 17.49 -14.63
C ARG A 384 -2.66 17.42 -15.81
N GLY A 385 -3.95 17.64 -15.57
CA GLY A 385 -4.94 17.71 -16.64
C GLY A 385 -6.35 17.46 -16.14
N THR A 386 -7.25 17.09 -17.04
CA THR A 386 -8.53 16.50 -16.64
C THR A 386 -8.31 15.18 -15.89
N LEU A 387 -9.37 14.62 -15.32
CA LEU A 387 -9.33 13.28 -14.73
C LEU A 387 -8.60 12.31 -15.68
N PRO A 388 -7.54 11.62 -15.22
CA PRO A 388 -6.77 10.73 -16.08
C PRO A 388 -7.67 9.69 -16.76
N PRO A 389 -7.46 9.38 -18.05
CA PRO A 389 -8.20 8.30 -18.71
C PRO A 389 -8.07 6.96 -17.99
N THR A 390 -6.93 6.68 -17.36
CA THR A 390 -6.72 5.49 -16.52
C THR A 390 -7.71 5.49 -15.36
N LEU A 391 -7.73 6.57 -14.57
CA LEU A 391 -8.72 6.79 -13.52
C LEU A 391 -10.15 6.64 -14.06
N LEU A 392 -10.50 7.29 -15.17
CA LEU A 392 -11.80 7.14 -15.85
C LEU A 392 -12.12 5.69 -16.25
N THR A 393 -11.16 4.90 -16.74
CA THR A 393 -11.40 3.49 -17.10
C THR A 393 -11.56 2.58 -15.89
N TRP A 394 -10.96 2.94 -14.75
CA TRP A 394 -11.22 2.28 -13.47
C TRP A 394 -12.54 2.76 -12.86
N PHE A 395 -12.95 4.02 -13.10
CA PHE A 395 -14.21 4.63 -12.66
C PHE A 395 -15.43 4.20 -13.50
N THR A 396 -15.25 3.92 -14.80
CA THR A 396 -16.33 3.58 -15.76
C THR A 396 -16.43 2.09 -16.05
N ALA A 397 -15.40 1.30 -15.75
CA ALA A 397 -15.57 -0.15 -15.65
C ALA A 397 -16.54 -0.38 -14.50
N LYS A 398 -17.84 -0.55 -14.82
CA LYS A 398 -18.95 -0.74 -13.88
C LYS A 398 -18.47 -1.56 -12.66
N ALA A 399 -18.08 -0.89 -11.59
CA ALA A 399 -18.60 -1.30 -10.30
C ALA A 399 -20.11 -1.08 -10.47
N PRO A 400 -20.94 -2.13 -10.47
CA PRO A 400 -22.38 -1.97 -10.68
C PRO A 400 -22.88 -0.91 -9.70
N SER A 401 -23.63 0.06 -10.23
CA SER A 401 -24.16 1.23 -9.53
C SER A 401 -24.82 0.83 -8.22
N LEU A 402 -24.20 1.14 -7.08
CA LEU A 402 -24.76 0.83 -5.77
C LEU A 402 -24.53 2.03 -4.86
N GLY A 403 -25.62 2.44 -4.22
CA GLY A 403 -25.69 3.61 -3.34
C GLY A 403 -24.85 3.48 -2.07
N PRO A 404 -25.03 4.40 -1.12
CA PRO A 404 -24.07 4.61 -0.05
C PRO A 404 -24.07 3.44 0.93
N VAL A 405 -22.86 3.10 1.37
CA VAL A 405 -22.53 2.16 2.45
C VAL A 405 -22.61 0.69 2.04
N GLU A 406 -21.47 -0.01 2.25
CA GLU A 406 -21.17 -1.39 1.85
C GLU A 406 -21.07 -1.59 0.35
N SER A 407 -19.85 -1.75 -0.17
CA SER A 407 -19.61 -2.20 -1.54
C SER A 407 -20.12 -3.65 -1.69
N PRO A 408 -21.28 -3.90 -2.34
CA PRO A 408 -21.84 -5.24 -2.42
C PRO A 408 -21.02 -6.10 -3.40
N TRP A 409 -20.25 -5.47 -4.29
CA TRP A 409 -19.32 -6.16 -5.20
C TRP A 409 -18.12 -6.72 -4.45
N TYR A 410 -17.55 -5.97 -3.49
CA TYR A 410 -16.44 -6.46 -2.68
C TYR A 410 -16.92 -7.61 -1.80
N ASN A 411 -18.12 -7.49 -1.22
CA ASN A 411 -18.76 -8.55 -0.45
C ASN A 411 -19.09 -9.80 -1.29
N GLN A 412 -19.43 -9.62 -2.57
CA GLN A 412 -19.69 -10.73 -3.51
C GLN A 412 -18.41 -11.44 -3.97
N LEU A 413 -17.30 -10.70 -4.15
CA LEU A 413 -15.98 -11.27 -4.48
C LEU A 413 -15.23 -11.80 -3.24
N SER A 414 -15.55 -11.30 -2.05
CA SER A 414 -14.97 -11.75 -0.78
C SER A 414 -15.65 -12.99 -0.22
N GLY A 415 -16.89 -13.26 -0.59
CA GLY A 415 -17.61 -14.48 -0.22
C GLY A 415 -17.10 -15.73 -0.97
N PRO A 416 -17.11 -16.93 -0.33
CA PRO A 416 -16.89 -18.17 -1.07
C PRO A 416 -18.01 -18.36 -2.08
N ASN A 417 -17.68 -18.62 -3.35
CA ASN A 417 -18.64 -18.95 -4.39
C ASN A 417 -19.55 -20.10 -3.90
N ARG A 418 -20.79 -19.80 -3.49
CA ARG A 418 -21.86 -20.79 -3.50
C ARG A 418 -22.20 -20.98 -4.97
N VAL A 419 -21.70 -22.07 -5.56
CA VAL A 419 -22.26 -22.63 -6.78
C VAL A 419 -23.77 -22.73 -6.54
N ALA A 420 -24.53 -21.94 -7.28
CA ALA A 420 -25.97 -22.00 -7.30
C ALA A 420 -26.37 -23.36 -7.87
N HIS A 421 -26.59 -24.35 -7.02
CA HIS A 421 -27.36 -25.53 -7.41
C HIS A 421 -28.82 -25.10 -7.46
N SER A 422 -29.33 -24.96 -8.69
CA SER A 422 -30.75 -24.84 -8.99
C SER A 422 -31.50 -26.01 -8.34
N HIS A 423 -32.43 -25.68 -7.44
CA HIS A 423 -33.39 -26.64 -6.90
C HIS A 423 -34.32 -27.15 -8.01
N GLY A 424 -34.35 -28.47 -8.18
CA GLY A 424 -35.45 -29.24 -8.77
C GLY A 424 -35.78 -30.41 -7.83
N PRO A 425 -37.04 -30.86 -7.74
CA PRO A 425 -37.52 -31.61 -6.59
C PRO A 425 -37.27 -33.13 -6.68
N GLU A 426 -37.10 -33.71 -5.48
CA GLU A 426 -37.34 -35.10 -5.03
C GLU A 426 -36.99 -36.30 -5.93
N THR A 427 -36.16 -37.21 -5.41
CA THR A 427 -36.55 -38.59 -4.98
C THR A 427 -35.31 -39.35 -4.48
N GLY A 428 -35.49 -40.17 -3.45
CA GLY A 428 -34.40 -40.75 -2.65
C GLY A 428 -33.70 -41.98 -3.25
N GLN A 429 -32.55 -42.34 -2.66
CA GLN A 429 -32.21 -43.68 -2.14
C GLN A 429 -30.76 -43.72 -1.64
N ASN A 430 -30.58 -44.46 -0.55
CA ASN A 430 -29.30 -44.83 0.10
C ASN A 430 -28.27 -45.42 -0.86
N TRP A 431 -26.99 -45.06 -0.73
CA TRP A 431 -25.86 -46.00 -0.78
C TRP A 431 -24.71 -45.53 0.11
N LYS A 432 -24.30 -46.41 1.04
CA LYS A 432 -23.03 -46.37 1.80
C LYS A 432 -21.93 -47.01 0.96
N TYR A 433 -20.75 -46.40 0.91
CA TYR A 433 -19.37 -46.95 0.87
C TYR A 433 -18.46 -45.71 0.86
N GLY A 434 -17.45 -45.46 1.71
CA GLY A 434 -16.48 -46.33 2.34
C GLY A 434 -15.10 -45.93 1.81
N GLY A 435 -14.31 -45.13 2.56
CA GLY A 435 -12.92 -44.80 2.18
C GLY A 435 -12.34 -43.60 2.92
N ARG A 436 -11.59 -43.87 4.00
CA ARG A 436 -10.83 -42.93 4.83
C ARG A 436 -9.61 -42.37 4.12
N LEU A 437 -9.20 -41.16 4.52
CA LEU A 437 -7.85 -40.68 4.92
C LEU A 437 -8.05 -39.17 5.20
N GLY A 438 -7.96 -38.57 6.39
CA GLY A 438 -7.32 -38.95 7.64
C GLY A 438 -6.26 -37.91 8.04
N PHE A 439 -6.66 -36.74 8.54
CA PHE A 439 -5.82 -35.87 9.38
C PHE A 439 -6.70 -35.21 10.44
N GLY A 440 -6.62 -35.73 11.67
CA GLY A 440 -7.25 -35.15 12.87
C GLY A 440 -6.35 -34.13 13.55
N PRO A 441 -6.92 -33.21 14.36
CA PRO A 441 -6.17 -32.18 15.07
C PRO A 441 -5.57 -32.75 16.38
N TYR A 442 -4.35 -32.31 16.71
CA TYR A 442 -3.70 -32.63 17.98
C TYR A 442 -4.09 -31.67 19.10
N HIS A 443 -4.29 -32.28 20.27
CA HIS A 443 -4.72 -31.73 21.56
C HIS A 443 -3.75 -30.73 22.21
N GLU A 444 -4.34 -29.74 22.90
CA GLU A 444 -3.73 -29.01 24.03
C GLU A 444 -3.60 -29.91 25.26
N PRO A 445 -2.58 -29.72 26.11
CA PRO A 445 -2.63 -30.12 27.51
C PRO A 445 -2.88 -28.90 28.42
N ALA A 446 -3.88 -29.07 29.29
CA ALA A 446 -4.08 -28.27 30.49
C ALA A 446 -2.91 -28.46 31.47
N THR A 447 -2.57 -27.40 32.22
CA THR A 447 -1.90 -27.54 33.52
C THR A 447 -2.48 -26.57 34.53
N GLU A 448 -2.70 -27.11 35.71
CA GLU A 448 -3.28 -26.50 36.90
C GLU A 448 -2.33 -25.55 37.62
N SER A 449 -2.96 -24.74 38.47
CA SER A 449 -2.42 -23.88 39.52
C SER A 449 -1.34 -24.51 40.41
N PHE A 450 -0.29 -23.73 40.67
CA PHE A 450 0.19 -23.37 42.02
C PHE A 450 0.76 -21.95 42.00
#